data_AF-A0A820MV88-F1
#
_entry.id   AF-A0A820MV88-F1
#
_cell.length_a   1.000
_cell.length_b   1.000
_cell.length_c   1.000
_cell.angle_alpha   90.00
_cell.angle_beta   90.00
_cell.angle_gamma   90.00
#
_symmetry.space_group_name_H-M   'P 1'
#
loop_
_entity.id
_entity.type
_entity.pdbx_description
1 polymer ?
#
loop_
_entity_poly.entity_id
_entity_poly.type
_entity_poly.pdbx_seq_one_letter_code
_entity_poly.pdbx_strand_id
1 'polypeptide(L)'
;APKTPLQKSMDALGKQLSFYSLSIIGFIVMVGWLQGRHLLEMFTIGVSLAVAAIPEGLPIVVTVTLALGVQRMAKREAIVKRLPIVETLG
;
A
#
# COMPACT_ATOMS: atom_id res chain seq x y z
N ALA A 1 -12.08 -14.35 10.07
CA ALA A 1 -11.57 -15.20 8.98
C ALA A 1 -10.05 -15.05 8.92
N PRO A 2 -9.27 -16.10 8.67
CA PRO A 2 -7.83 -15.99 8.49
C PRO A 2 -7.51 -15.04 7.32
N LYS A 3 -6.45 -14.23 7.46
CA LYS A 3 -5.98 -13.35 6.37
C LYS A 3 -5.54 -14.19 5.17
N THR A 4 -5.92 -13.77 3.97
CA THR A 4 -5.49 -14.45 2.74
C THR A 4 -4.00 -14.22 2.45
N PRO A 5 -3.31 -15.15 1.76
CA PRO A 5 -1.89 -15.00 1.37
C PRO A 5 -1.45 -13.64 0.79
N LEU A 6 -2.28 -13.00 -0.03
CA LEU A 6 -2.05 -11.74 -0.71
C LEU A 6 -2.41 -10.58 0.22
N GLN A 7 -3.39 -10.70 1.11
CA GLN A 7 -3.52 -9.76 2.24
C GLN A 7 -2.26 -9.74 3.10
N LYS A 8 -1.68 -10.90 3.41
CA LYS A 8 -0.39 -10.96 4.15
C LYS A 8 0.75 -10.32 3.36
N SER A 9 0.80 -10.56 2.05
CA SER A 9 1.82 -9.98 1.18
C SER A 9 1.66 -8.46 1.04
N MET A 10 0.43 -7.96 0.90
CA MET A 10 0.12 -6.53 0.86
C MET A 10 0.41 -5.85 2.19
N ASP A 11 0.10 -6.49 3.32
CA ASP A 11 0.48 -5.99 4.64
C ASP A 11 2.01 -5.87 4.76
N ALA A 12 2.75 -6.87 4.26
CA ALA A 12 4.21 -6.84 4.25
C ALA A 12 4.78 -5.75 3.33
N LEU A 13 4.26 -5.61 2.12
CA LEU A 13 4.66 -4.57 1.18
C LEU A 13 4.32 -3.18 1.71
N GLY A 14 3.12 -2.98 2.26
CA GLY A 14 2.71 -1.72 2.88
C GLY A 14 3.62 -1.37 4.05
N LYS A 15 3.98 -2.35 4.89
CA LYS A 15 4.91 -2.14 6.00
C LYS A 15 6.32 -1.79 5.52
N GLN A 16 6.83 -2.45 4.48
CA GLN A 16 8.13 -2.15 3.89
C GLN A 16 8.15 -0.75 3.26
N LEU A 17 7.14 -0.42 2.44
CA LEU A 17 7.01 0.89 1.81
C LEU A 17 6.90 2.00 2.85
N SER A 18 6.05 1.85 3.86
CA SER A 18 5.95 2.81 4.96
C SER A 18 7.26 2.95 5.73
N PHE A 19 7.98 1.86 5.98
CA PHE A 19 9.25 1.92 6.68
C PHE A 19 10.31 2.69 5.88
N TYR A 20 10.44 2.40 4.59
CA TYR A 20 11.36 3.12 3.70
C TYR A 20 10.97 4.59 3.54
N SER A 21 9.69 4.89 3.34
CA SER A 21 9.23 6.27 3.16
C SER A 21 9.43 7.11 4.43
N LEU A 22 9.06 6.60 5.61
CA LEU A 22 9.33 7.27 6.89
C LEU A 22 10.82 7.52 7.11
N SER A 23 11.67 6.56 6.76
CA SER A 23 13.12 6.71 6.87
C SER A 23 13.63 7.86 5.99
N ILE A 24 13.16 7.93 4.74
CA ILE A 24 13.54 9.00 3.80
C ILE A 24 12.99 10.35 4.27
N ILE A 25 11.73 10.41 4.70
CA ILE A 25 11.10 11.65 5.18
C ILE A 25 11.83 12.17 6.43
N GLY A 26 12.15 11.30 7.39
CA GLY A 26 12.92 11.66 8.56
C GLY A 26 14.30 12.22 8.20
N PHE A 27 14.97 11.61 7.21
CA PHE A 27 16.24 12.12 6.70
C PHE A 27 16.10 13.50 6.05
N ILE A 28 15.07 13.73 5.22
CA ILE A 28 14.80 15.03 4.60
C ILE A 28 14.53 16.11 5.66
N VAL A 29 13.72 15.80 6.67
CA VAL A 29 13.41 16.74 7.76
C VAL A 29 14.67 17.06 8.59
N MET A 30 15.51 16.07 8.86
CA MET A 30 16.77 16.25 9.58
C MET A 30 17.74 17.16 8.81
N VAL A 31 17.90 16.95 7.50
CA VAL A 31 18.71 17.82 6.64
C VAL A 31 18.13 19.23 6.54
N GLY A 32 16.80 19.36 6.44
CA GLY A 32 16.11 20.64 6.40
C GLY A 32 16.27 21.45 7.70
N TRP A 33 16.28 20.77 8.85
CA TRP A 33 16.55 21.40 10.14
C TRP A 33 18.01 21.88 10.26
N LEU A 34 18.98 21.08 9.80
CA LEU A 34 20.39 21.47 9.76
C LEU A 34 20.66 22.66 8.81
N GLN A 35 19.86 22.83 7.76
CA GLN A 35 19.90 24.02 6.89
C GLN A 35 19.38 25.30 7.56
N GLY A 36 18.84 25.24 8.78
CA GLY A 36 18.28 26.39 9.48
C GLY A 36 16.94 26.85 8.91
N ARG A 37 16.21 25.97 8.20
CA ARG A 37 14.86 26.27 7.72
C ARG A 37 13.88 26.39 8.89
N HIS A 38 12.83 27.18 8.69
CA HIS A 38 11.81 27.40 9.71
C HIS A 38 11.15 26.05 10.11
N LEU A 39 11.11 25.76 11.41
CA LEU A 39 10.54 24.50 11.94
C LEU A 39 9.11 24.24 11.47
N LEU A 40 8.30 25.31 11.37
CA LEU A 40 6.92 25.23 10.89
C LEU A 40 6.84 24.78 9.43
N GLU A 41 7.72 25.28 8.57
CA GLU A 41 7.77 24.93 7.15
C GLU A 41 8.25 23.50 6.94
N MET A 42 9.27 23.08 7.72
CA MET A 42 9.74 21.70 7.67
C MET A 42 8.70 20.70 8.19
N PHE A 43 7.90 21.11 9.17
CA PHE A 43 6.79 20.31 9.67
C PHE A 43 5.71 20.10 8.60
N THR A 44 5.27 21.16 7.90
CA THR A 44 4.30 21.02 6.80
C THR A 44 4.83 20.15 5.67
N ILE A 45 6.09 20.30 5.29
CA ILE A 45 6.72 19.45 4.26
C ILE A 45 6.76 17.99 4.72
N GLY A 46 7.17 17.73 5.97
CA GLY A 46 7.24 16.39 6.53
C GLY A 46 5.88 15.70 6.57
N VAL A 47 4.84 16.39 7.03
CA VAL A 47 3.45 15.86 7.04
C VAL A 47 2.94 15.63 5.62
N SER A 48 3.18 16.57 4.69
CA SER A 48 2.77 16.43 3.29
C SER A 48 3.41 15.21 2.61
N LEU A 49 4.71 15.00 2.82
CA LEU A 49 5.42 13.83 2.30
C LEU A 49 4.92 12.52 2.95
N ALA A 50 4.63 12.55 4.25
CA ALA A 50 4.12 11.38 4.96
C ALA A 50 2.75 10.94 4.42
N VAL A 51 1.84 11.88 4.18
CA VAL A 51 0.53 11.59 3.57
C VAL A 51 0.70 11.08 2.14
N ALA A 52 1.56 11.71 1.33
CA ALA A 52 1.82 11.29 -0.05
C ALA A 52 2.44 9.87 -0.15
N ALA A 53 3.10 9.40 0.90
CA ALA A 53 3.72 8.09 0.95
C ALA A 53 2.77 6.95 1.40
N ILE A 54 1.53 7.27 1.79
CA ILE A 54 0.54 6.25 2.15
C ILE A 54 0.18 5.45 0.90
N PRO A 55 0.31 4.11 0.92
CA PRO A 55 0.05 3.30 -0.26
C PRO A 55 -1.46 3.04 -0.43
N GLU A 56 -2.21 4.10 -0.75
CA GLU A 56 -3.66 4.05 -1.00
C GLU A 56 -4.01 3.27 -2.27
N GLY A 57 -3.05 3.12 -3.20
CA GLY A 57 -3.22 2.39 -4.45
C GLY A 57 -3.17 0.86 -4.32
N LEU A 58 -2.48 0.32 -3.30
CA LEU A 58 -2.29 -1.14 -3.16
C LEU A 58 -3.63 -1.90 -3.05
N PRO A 59 -4.60 -1.50 -2.19
CA PRO A 59 -5.88 -2.18 -2.08
C PRO A 59 -6.72 -2.14 -3.37
N ILE A 60 -6.62 -1.02 -4.11
CA ILE A 60 -7.38 -0.81 -5.36
C ILE A 60 -6.88 -1.77 -6.43
N VAL A 61 -5.56 -1.81 -6.65
CA VAL A 61 -4.95 -2.67 -7.67
C VAL A 61 -5.30 -4.13 -7.41
N VAL A 62 -5.17 -4.59 -6.16
CA VAL A 62 -5.50 -5.96 -5.76
C VAL A 62 -6.94 -6.33 -6.09
N THR A 63 -7.89 -5.46 -5.74
CA THR A 63 -9.31 -5.70 -5.98
C THR A 63 -9.61 -5.81 -7.48
N VAL A 64 -9.01 -4.95 -8.30
CA VAL A 64 -9.16 -4.98 -9.76
C VAL A 64 -8.57 -6.27 -10.33
N THR A 65 -7.37 -6.68 -9.92
CA THR A 65 -6.78 -7.95 -10.37
C THR A 65 -7.62 -9.17 -9.97
N LEU A 66 -8.16 -9.20 -8.76
CA LEU A 66 -9.04 -10.29 -8.30
C LEU A 66 -10.34 -10.32 -9.10
N ALA A 67 -10.95 -9.16 -9.37
CA ALA A 67 -12.15 -9.06 -10.20
C ALA A 67 -11.91 -9.57 -11.63
N LEU A 68 -10.77 -9.22 -12.24
CA LEU A 68 -10.36 -9.74 -13.54
C LEU A 68 -10.14 -11.26 -13.50
N GLY A 69 -9.56 -11.78 -12.40
CA GLY A 69 -9.41 -13.21 -12.15
C GLY A 69 -10.76 -13.95 -12.08
N VAL A 70 -11.71 -13.44 -11.29
CA VAL A 70 -13.08 -13.97 -11.21
C VAL A 70 -13.75 -13.94 -12.57
N GLN A 71 -13.64 -12.83 -13.31
CA GLN A 71 -14.23 -12.71 -14.64
C GLN A 71 -13.68 -13.77 -15.62
N ARG A 72 -12.39 -14.14 -15.50
CA ARG A 72 -11.79 -15.22 -16.29
C ARG A 72 -12.27 -16.61 -15.85
N MET A 73 -12.49 -16.84 -14.55
CA MET A 73 -13.02 -18.12 -14.03
C MET A 73 -14.48 -18.34 -14.42
N ALA A 74 -15.30 -17.28 -14.34
CA ALA A 74 -16.70 -17.34 -14.77
C ALA A 74 -16.84 -17.73 -16.25
N LYS A 75 -15.92 -17.29 -17.12
CA LYS A 75 -15.86 -17.72 -18.52
C LYS A 75 -15.53 -19.20 -18.72
N ARG A 76 -15.00 -19.87 -17.70
CA ARG A 76 -14.70 -21.31 -17.69
C ARG A 76 -15.71 -22.10 -16.84
N GLU A 77 -16.91 -21.54 -16.65
CA GLU A 77 -18.01 -22.12 -15.86
C GLU A 77 -17.70 -22.33 -14.36
N ALA A 78 -16.71 -21.62 -13.81
CA ALA A 78 -16.38 -21.63 -12.39
C ALA A 78 -16.87 -20.33 -11.71
N ILE A 79 -17.95 -20.44 -10.93
CA ILE A 79 -18.55 -19.29 -10.23
C ILE A 79 -17.93 -19.11 -8.83
N VAL A 80 -17.30 -17.96 -8.61
CA VAL A 80 -16.71 -17.60 -7.31
C VAL A 80 -17.69 -16.75 -6.50
N LYS A 81 -18.11 -17.25 -5.33
CA LYS A 81 -19.03 -16.53 -4.43
C LYS A 81 -18.33 -15.53 -3.49
N ARG A 82 -17.02 -15.64 -3.30
CA ARG A 82 -16.21 -14.73 -2.47
C ARG A 82 -14.87 -14.43 -3.14
N LEU A 83 -14.63 -13.15 -3.45
CA LEU A 83 -13.40 -12.65 -4.08
C LEU A 83 -12.09 -13.13 -3.39
N PRO A 84 -11.99 -13.19 -2.04
CA PRO A 84 -10.75 -13.61 -1.39
C PRO A 84 -10.36 -15.08 -1.67
N ILE A 85 -11.29 -15.93 -2.12
CA ILE A 85 -11.03 -17.36 -2.40
C ILE A 85 -10.29 -17.54 -3.73
N VAL A 86 -10.41 -16.58 -4.66
CA VAL A 86 -9.67 -16.57 -5.95
C VAL A 86 -8.17 -16.63 -5.74
N GLU A 87 -7.71 -16.01 -4.67
CA GLU A 87 -6.30 -15.91 -4.34
C GLU A 87 -5.71 -17.24 -3.85
N THR A 88 -6.53 -18.08 -3.21
CA THR A 88 -6.12 -19.41 -2.74
C THR A 88 -6.27 -20.51 -3.79
N LEU A 89 -6.85 -20.19 -4.96
CA LEU A 89 -7.01 -21.11 -6.10
C LEU A 89 -5.81 -21.06 -7.07
N GLY A 90 -4.95 -20.04 -6.94
CA GLY A 90 -3.75 -19.83 -7.75
C GLY A 90 -2.48 -20.23 -7.04
#